data_AF-A0A1V1W3Y0-F1
#
_entry.id   AF-A0A1V1W3Y0-F1
#
_cell.length_a   1.000
_cell.length_b   1.000
_cell.length_c   1.000
_cell.angle_alpha   90.00
_cell.angle_beta   90.00
_cell.angle_gamma   90.00
#
_symmetry.space_group_name_H-M   'P 1'
#
loop_
_entity.id
_entity.type
_entity.pdbx_description
1 polymer ?
#
loop_
_entity_poly.entity_id
_entity_poly.type
_entity_poly.pdbx_seq_one_letter_code
_entity_poly.pdbx_strand_id
1 'polypeptide(L)'
;MRTNTGAIRPTPLEMNAFLEQNPEIRPSADLASRLASRESLPASVYGLCHFLFAKLDAEDASWFLMRVSDGDGIASSDPIAQLRGRITRLRVRGGRINETEGLAMTIRAWNAHRAGETRTILQMPKGGLTNENSPEPR
;
A
#
# COMPACT_ATOMS: atom_id res chain seq x y z
N MET A 1 -9.20 -8.84 -25.68
CA MET A 1 -9.90 -7.57 -25.95
C MET A 1 -9.31 -6.53 -25.00
N ARG A 2 -8.43 -5.64 -25.46
CA ARG A 2 -7.88 -4.55 -24.64
C ARG A 2 -8.89 -3.40 -24.70
N THR A 3 -9.71 -3.25 -23.68
CA THR A 3 -10.56 -2.06 -23.55
C THR A 3 -9.65 -0.90 -23.18
N ASN A 4 -9.35 -0.08 -24.17
CA ASN A 4 -8.89 1.28 -23.95
C ASN A 4 -10.09 2.07 -23.42
N THR A 5 -10.40 1.90 -22.13
CA THR A 5 -11.34 2.76 -21.42
C THR A 5 -10.69 4.14 -21.48
N GLY A 6 -11.22 5.03 -22.31
CA GLY A 6 -10.75 6.41 -22.38
C GLY A 6 -10.61 6.93 -20.96
N ALA A 7 -9.40 7.34 -20.59
CA ALA A 7 -9.11 7.77 -19.23
C ALA A 7 -9.92 9.04 -18.96
N ILE A 8 -11.14 8.88 -18.45
CA ILE A 8 -11.94 9.97 -17.91
C ILE A 8 -11.12 10.49 -16.74
N ARG A 9 -10.44 11.62 -16.97
CA ARG A 9 -9.75 12.34 -15.92
C ARG A 9 -10.79 13.25 -15.29
N PRO A 10 -11.23 13.00 -14.05
CA PRO A 10 -12.14 13.92 -13.39
C PRO A 10 -11.51 15.31 -13.35
N THR A 11 -12.33 16.31 -13.63
CA THR A 11 -11.94 17.71 -13.47
C THR A 11 -11.68 18.01 -11.99
N PRO A 12 -10.94 19.08 -11.66
CA PRO A 12 -10.79 19.51 -10.27
C PRO A 12 -12.12 19.70 -9.54
N LEU A 13 -13.17 20.14 -10.26
CA LEU A 13 -14.52 20.30 -9.73
C LEU A 13 -15.17 18.96 -9.38
N GLU A 14 -15.09 17.96 -10.28
CA GLU A 14 -15.61 16.61 -10.05
C GLU A 14 -14.85 15.91 -8.91
N MET A 15 -13.53 16.09 -8.82
CA MET A 15 -12.73 15.61 -7.70
C MET A 15 -13.15 16.26 -6.37
N ASN A 16 -13.38 17.58 -6.34
CA ASN A 16 -13.85 18.26 -5.14
C ASN A 16 -15.24 17.78 -4.73
N ALA A 17 -16.18 17.68 -5.67
CA ALA A 17 -17.52 17.16 -5.39
C ALA A 17 -17.47 15.71 -4.86
N PHE A 18 -16.58 14.88 -5.41
CA PHE A 18 -16.36 13.52 -4.90
C PHE A 18 -15.81 13.51 -3.47
N LEU A 19 -14.85 14.39 -3.14
CA LEU A 19 -14.29 14.51 -1.79
C LEU A 19 -15.25 15.17 -0.78
N GLU A 20 -16.23 15.94 -1.24
CA GLU A 20 -17.32 16.46 -0.40
C GLU A 20 -18.32 15.35 -0.05
N GLN A 21 -18.60 14.45 -1.01
CA GLN A 21 -19.47 13.29 -0.81
C GLN A 21 -18.80 12.14 -0.04
N ASN A 22 -17.46 12.07 -0.07
CA ASN A 22 -16.67 11.01 0.56
C ASN A 22 -15.53 11.60 1.42
N PRO A 23 -15.86 12.35 2.50
CA PRO A 23 -14.85 13.07 3.29
C PRO A 23 -13.82 12.14 3.96
N GLU A 24 -14.16 10.87 4.19
CA GLU A 24 -13.30 9.84 4.77
C GLU A 24 -12.09 9.49 3.91
N ILE A 25 -12.11 9.85 2.62
CA ILE A 25 -10.99 9.62 1.69
C ILE A 25 -9.86 10.62 1.93
N ARG A 26 -10.17 11.83 2.45
CA ARG A 26 -9.20 12.93 2.58
C ARG A 26 -7.94 12.54 3.39
N PRO A 27 -8.03 11.93 4.58
CA PRO A 27 -6.85 11.54 5.33
C PRO A 27 -5.94 10.58 4.55
N SER A 28 -6.54 9.63 3.84
CA SER A 28 -5.82 8.65 3.02
C SER A 28 -5.14 9.29 1.81
N ALA A 29 -5.80 10.23 1.13
CA ALA A 29 -5.24 10.97 0.01
C ALA A 29 -4.10 11.90 0.43
N ASP A 30 -4.23 12.56 1.59
CA ASP A 30 -3.20 13.42 2.16
C ASP A 30 -1.95 12.61 2.55
N LEU A 31 -2.13 11.48 3.25
CA LEU A 31 -1.04 10.59 3.60
C LEU A 31 -0.33 10.05 2.36
N ALA A 32 -1.09 9.59 1.36
CA ALA A 32 -0.54 9.10 0.10
C ALA A 32 0.31 10.15 -0.60
N SER A 33 -0.18 11.39 -0.69
CA SER A 33 0.53 12.51 -1.32
C SER A 33 1.85 12.82 -0.60
N ARG A 34 1.84 12.79 0.74
CA ARG A 34 3.06 12.99 1.55
C ARG A 34 4.08 11.88 1.34
N LEU A 35 3.66 10.61 1.34
CA LEU A 35 4.55 9.46 1.27
C LEU A 35 5.03 9.13 -0.16
N ALA A 36 4.28 9.51 -1.19
CA ALA A 36 4.63 9.27 -2.59
C ALA A 36 6.00 9.83 -2.99
N SER A 37 6.42 10.92 -2.36
CA SER A 37 7.74 11.55 -2.55
C SER A 37 8.93 10.66 -2.17
N ARG A 38 8.70 9.60 -1.37
CA ARG A 38 9.75 8.77 -0.76
C ARG A 38 10.13 7.55 -1.60
N GLU A 39 9.68 7.49 -2.86
CA GLU A 39 10.05 6.50 -3.90
C GLU A 39 9.95 5.01 -3.51
N SER A 40 9.17 4.67 -2.48
CA SER A 40 9.06 3.30 -1.96
C SER A 40 7.89 2.55 -2.61
N LEU A 41 6.68 3.07 -2.44
CA LEU A 41 5.47 2.57 -3.09
C LEU A 41 4.80 3.69 -3.88
N PRO A 42 4.02 3.36 -4.93
CA PRO A 42 3.17 4.33 -5.61
C PRO A 42 2.15 4.96 -4.66
N ALA A 43 1.75 6.22 -4.93
CA ALA A 43 0.74 6.94 -4.16
C ALA A 43 -0.60 6.18 -4.09
N SER A 44 -0.98 5.53 -5.19
CA SER A 44 -2.18 4.69 -5.30
C SER A 44 -2.20 3.57 -4.25
N VAL A 45 -1.06 2.89 -4.08
CA VAL A 45 -0.90 1.82 -3.08
C VAL A 45 -0.98 2.39 -1.67
N TYR A 46 -0.29 3.50 -1.37
CA TYR A 46 -0.38 4.14 -0.06
C TYR A 46 -1.82 4.56 0.28
N GLY A 47 -2.50 5.22 -0.65
CA GLY A 47 -3.85 5.73 -0.42
C GLY A 47 -4.87 4.62 -0.21
N LEU A 48 -4.84 3.58 -1.06
CA LEU A 48 -5.77 2.46 -0.93
C LEU A 48 -5.49 1.64 0.33
N CYS A 49 -4.23 1.32 0.64
CA CYS A 49 -3.88 0.62 1.87
C CYS A 49 -4.34 1.42 3.10
N HIS A 50 -4.06 2.72 3.16
CA HIS A 50 -4.48 3.55 4.29
C HIS A 50 -6.00 3.57 4.43
N PHE A 51 -6.73 3.78 3.34
CA PHE A 51 -8.20 3.79 3.35
C PHE A 51 -8.79 2.48 3.87
N LEU A 52 -8.18 1.34 3.51
CA LEU A 52 -8.65 0.03 3.97
C LEU A 52 -8.25 -0.25 5.42
N PHE A 53 -7.00 0.04 5.79
CA PHE A 53 -6.46 -0.25 7.12
C PHE A 53 -7.06 0.66 8.18
N ALA A 54 -7.32 1.93 7.85
CA ALA A 54 -7.90 2.89 8.78
C ALA A 54 -9.33 2.54 9.22
N LYS A 55 -10.03 1.66 8.48
CA LYS A 55 -11.31 1.09 8.90
C LYS A 55 -11.16 0.07 10.03
N LEU A 56 -9.97 -0.47 10.21
CA LEU A 56 -9.62 -1.42 11.29
C LEU A 56 -8.98 -0.68 12.46
N ASP A 57 -7.98 0.15 12.18
CA ASP A 57 -7.29 1.01 13.15
C ASP A 57 -6.59 2.16 12.41
N ALA A 58 -7.05 3.39 12.59
CA ALA A 58 -6.55 4.57 11.86
C ALA A 58 -5.14 5.00 12.30
N GLU A 59 -4.85 4.90 13.60
CA GLU A 59 -3.56 5.29 14.16
C GLU A 59 -2.49 4.27 13.75
N ASP A 60 -2.78 2.97 13.89
CA ASP A 60 -1.85 1.92 13.49
C ASP A 60 -1.67 1.88 11.97
N ALA A 61 -2.71 2.15 11.18
CA ALA A 61 -2.59 2.28 9.72
C ALA A 61 -1.62 3.40 9.32
N SER A 62 -1.76 4.58 9.94
CA SER A 62 -0.88 5.73 9.71
C SER A 62 0.55 5.43 10.12
N TRP A 63 0.73 4.86 11.32
CA TRP A 63 2.03 4.45 11.83
C TRP A 63 2.70 3.43 10.91
N PHE A 64 2.00 2.35 10.57
CA PHE A 64 2.51 1.26 9.74
C PHE A 64 2.98 1.77 8.39
N LEU A 65 2.20 2.59 7.68
CA LEU A 65 2.59 3.11 6.36
C LEU A 65 3.73 4.12 6.44
N MET A 66 3.81 4.92 7.50
CA MET A 66 4.97 5.78 7.75
C MET A 66 6.24 4.93 7.94
N ARG A 67 6.16 3.86 8.73
CA ARG A 67 7.26 2.90 8.93
C ARG A 67 7.61 2.12 7.66
N VAL A 68 6.64 1.76 6.83
CA VAL A 68 6.91 1.20 5.49
C VAL A 68 7.66 2.20 4.63
N SER A 69 7.47 3.50 4.83
CA SER A 69 8.15 4.53 4.05
C SER A 69 9.56 4.88 4.57
N ASP A 70 9.78 5.00 5.87
CA ASP A 70 11.06 5.42 6.46
C ASP A 70 11.90 4.25 7.00
N GLY A 71 11.26 3.22 7.56
CA GLY A 71 11.90 2.08 8.23
C GLY A 71 12.41 2.39 9.63
N ASP A 72 12.03 3.51 10.21
CA ASP A 72 12.60 3.99 11.47
C ASP A 72 12.10 3.17 12.68
N GLY A 73 13.04 2.71 13.51
CA GLY A 73 12.75 1.89 14.69
C GLY A 73 12.27 0.46 14.39
N ILE A 74 12.40 -0.03 13.15
CA ILE A 74 11.89 -1.34 12.74
C ILE A 74 12.98 -2.42 12.82
N ALA A 75 12.68 -3.52 13.51
CA ALA A 75 13.58 -4.67 13.61
C ALA A 75 13.72 -5.42 12.27
N SER A 76 14.84 -6.09 12.04
CA SER A 76 15.08 -6.82 10.78
C SER A 76 14.13 -8.00 10.55
N SER A 77 13.58 -8.59 11.61
CA SER A 77 12.59 -9.67 11.57
C SER A 77 11.15 -9.18 11.39
N ASP A 78 10.94 -7.86 11.38
CA ASP A 78 9.63 -7.25 11.26
C ASP A 78 9.10 -7.36 9.81
N PRO A 79 7.80 -7.66 9.60
CA PRO A 79 7.20 -7.68 8.27
C PRO A 79 7.39 -6.38 7.48
N ILE A 80 7.43 -5.21 8.13
CA ILE A 80 7.70 -3.91 7.50
C ILE A 80 9.12 -3.90 6.91
N ALA A 81 10.13 -4.37 7.65
CA ALA A 81 11.50 -4.46 7.16
C ALA A 81 11.61 -5.39 5.95
N GLN A 82 10.87 -6.50 5.95
CA GLN A 82 10.85 -7.43 4.83
C GLN A 82 10.23 -6.83 3.57
N LEU A 83 9.14 -6.06 3.72
CA LEU A 83 8.49 -5.36 2.61
C LEU A 83 9.46 -4.34 1.99
N ARG A 84 10.05 -3.49 2.84
CA ARG A 84 11.03 -2.49 2.42
C ARG A 84 12.23 -3.11 1.72
N GLY A 85 12.82 -4.15 2.31
CA GLY A 85 13.95 -4.86 1.72
C GLY A 85 13.63 -5.42 0.33
N ARG A 86 12.39 -5.90 0.12
CA ARG A 86 11.96 -6.39 -1.20
C ARG A 86 11.81 -5.26 -2.22
N ILE A 87 11.19 -4.14 -1.83
CA ILE A 87 11.05 -2.94 -2.67
C ILE A 87 12.45 -2.44 -3.09
N THR A 88 13.37 -2.29 -2.14
CA THR A 88 14.73 -1.85 -2.40
C THR A 88 15.46 -2.79 -3.36
N ARG A 89 15.36 -4.12 -3.17
CA ARG A 89 15.99 -5.10 -4.08
C ARG A 89 15.45 -5.03 -5.50
N LEU A 90 14.13 -4.81 -5.68
CA LEU A 90 13.55 -4.64 -7.02
C LEU A 90 14.09 -3.38 -7.70
N ARG A 91 14.20 -2.28 -6.95
CA ARG A 91 14.71 -1.00 -7.46
C ARG A 91 16.19 -1.07 -7.85
N VAL A 92 17.03 -1.70 -7.03
CA VAL A 92 18.46 -1.90 -7.33
C VAL A 92 18.65 -2.69 -8.64
N ARG A 93 17.71 -3.57 -8.98
CA ARG A 93 17.70 -4.32 -10.25
C ARG A 93 17.12 -3.53 -11.44
N GLY A 94 16.83 -2.24 -11.27
CA GLY A 94 16.19 -1.39 -12.29
C GLY A 94 14.69 -1.63 -12.47
N GLY A 95 14.08 -2.46 -11.63
CA GLY A 95 12.64 -2.75 -11.67
C GLY A 95 11.82 -1.76 -10.85
N ARG A 96 10.50 -1.74 -11.10
CA ARG A 96 9.50 -1.12 -10.23
C ARG A 96 8.57 -2.19 -9.71
N ILE A 97 8.05 -1.99 -8.50
CA ILE A 97 6.99 -2.83 -7.97
C ILE A 97 5.72 -2.57 -8.78
N ASN A 98 5.09 -3.64 -9.27
CA ASN A 98 3.77 -3.56 -9.87
C ASN A 98 2.76 -3.14 -8.78
N GLU A 99 1.79 -2.27 -9.11
CA GLU A 99 0.81 -1.75 -8.12
C GLU A 99 0.01 -2.86 -7.44
N THR A 100 -0.46 -3.86 -8.20
CA THR A 100 -1.19 -5.02 -7.69
C THR A 100 -0.32 -5.86 -6.75
N GLU A 101 0.95 -6.11 -7.12
CA GLU A 101 1.89 -6.81 -6.24
C GLU A 101 2.23 -5.99 -4.99
N GLY A 102 2.40 -4.68 -5.14
CA GLY A 102 2.65 -3.74 -4.05
C GLY A 102 1.51 -3.73 -3.05
N LEU A 103 0.28 -3.66 -3.53
CA LEU A 103 -0.93 -3.73 -2.71
C LEU A 103 -0.96 -5.05 -1.93
N ALA A 104 -0.87 -6.19 -2.63
CA ALA A 104 -0.95 -7.49 -1.99
C ALA A 104 0.15 -7.73 -0.96
N MET A 105 1.39 -7.33 -1.24
CA MET A 105 2.50 -7.46 -0.29
C MET A 105 2.34 -6.55 0.92
N THR A 106 1.82 -5.33 0.71
CA THR A 106 1.56 -4.38 1.80
C THR A 106 0.46 -4.91 2.70
N ILE A 107 -0.64 -5.44 2.16
CA ILE A 107 -1.72 -6.06 2.94
C ILE A 107 -1.21 -7.27 3.73
N ARG A 108 -0.35 -8.09 3.14
CA ARG A 108 0.21 -9.26 3.86
C ARG A 108 1.19 -8.86 4.97
N ALA A 109 1.97 -7.81 4.76
CA ALA A 109 2.83 -7.24 5.80
C ALA A 109 1.99 -6.64 6.94
N TRP A 110 0.92 -5.92 6.61
CA TRP A 110 -0.05 -5.38 7.57
C TRP A 110 -0.68 -6.49 8.41
N ASN A 111 -1.19 -7.54 7.78
CA ASN A 111 -1.81 -8.66 8.48
C ASN A 111 -0.82 -9.37 9.43
N ALA A 112 0.45 -9.48 9.04
CA ALA A 112 1.48 -10.06 9.91
C ALA A 112 1.82 -9.12 11.08
N HIS A 113 1.92 -7.82 10.83
CA HIS A 113 2.12 -6.78 11.85
C HIS A 113 1.03 -6.83 12.92
N ARG A 114 -0.25 -6.81 12.49
CA ARG A 114 -1.40 -6.87 13.41
C ARG A 114 -1.51 -8.17 14.18
N ALA A 115 -1.00 -9.27 13.62
CA ALA A 115 -0.92 -10.55 14.32
C ALA A 115 0.28 -10.63 15.30
N GLY A 116 1.13 -9.59 15.37
CA GLY A 116 2.35 -9.60 16.18
C GLY A 116 3.39 -10.61 15.68
N GLU A 117 3.31 -11.00 14.41
CA GLU A 117 4.16 -12.02 13.82
C GLU A 117 5.45 -11.42 13.25
N THR A 118 6.57 -12.10 13.48
CA THR A 118 7.80 -11.84 12.75
C THR A 118 7.83 -12.59 11.44
N ARG A 119 8.42 -12.01 10.40
CA ARG A 119 8.58 -12.64 9.08
C ARG A 119 10.03 -12.57 8.65
N THR A 120 10.59 -13.73 8.28
CA THR A 120 11.91 -13.77 7.63
C THR A 120 11.82 -13.42 6.14
N ILE A 121 10.68 -13.71 5.50
CA ILE A 121 10.44 -13.42 4.08
C ILE A 121 8.94 -13.16 3.85
N LEU A 122 8.60 -12.11 3.11
CA LEU A 122 7.28 -11.92 2.52
C LEU A 122 7.20 -12.58 1.13
N GLN A 123 6.50 -13.71 1.04
CA GLN A 123 6.38 -14.49 -0.20
C GLN A 123 5.00 -14.34 -0.82
N MET A 124 4.89 -14.02 -2.10
CA MET A 124 3.60 -14.05 -2.81
C MET A 124 2.97 -15.46 -2.81
N PRO A 125 1.64 -15.57 -2.98
CA PRO A 125 0.99 -16.87 -3.17
C PRO A 125 1.66 -17.67 -4.28
N LYS A 126 1.77 -18.99 -4.09
CA LYS A 126 2.27 -19.90 -5.14
C LYS A 126 1.32 -19.83 -6.33
N GLY A 127 1.85 -19.62 -7.53
CA GLY A 127 1.05 -19.44 -8.75
C GLY A 127 0.66 -18.00 -9.07
N GLY A 128 1.05 -17.02 -8.24
CA GLY A 128 0.77 -15.60 -8.48
C GLY A 128 -0.56 -15.13 -7.89
N LEU A 129 -0.90 -13.85 -8.11
CA LEU A 129 -2.15 -13.27 -7.64
C LEU A 129 -3.30 -13.59 -8.60
N THR A 130 -4.43 -13.97 -8.03
CA THR A 130 -5.73 -14.10 -8.68
C THR A 130 -6.75 -13.28 -7.87
N ASN A 131 -7.93 -13.04 -8.44
CA ASN A 131 -9.01 -12.37 -7.70
C ASN A 131 -9.45 -13.16 -6.46
N GLU A 132 -9.34 -14.49 -6.48
CA GLU A 132 -9.74 -15.37 -5.39
C GLU A 132 -8.72 -15.46 -4.26
N ASN A 133 -7.43 -15.21 -4.55
CA ASN A 133 -6.35 -15.33 -3.58
C ASN A 133 -5.76 -13.96 -3.15
N SER A 134 -6.34 -12.87 -3.64
CA SER A 134 -5.89 -11.53 -3.30
C SER A 134 -6.11 -11.29 -1.80
N PRO A 135 -5.07 -10.88 -1.07
CA PRO A 135 -5.16 -10.76 0.38
C PRO A 135 -6.08 -9.59 0.75
N GLU A 136 -6.88 -9.81 1.80
CA GLU A 136 -7.72 -8.78 2.42
C GLU A 136 -7.10 -8.32 3.75
N PRO A 137 -7.27 -7.04 4.13
CA PRO A 137 -6.81 -6.54 5.42
C PRO A 137 -7.67 -7.12 6.56
N ARG A 138 -7.00 -7.55 7.62
CA ARG A 138 -7.63 -8.13 8.81
C ARG A 138 -6.98 -7.67 10.10
#